data_AF-A0A354FE70-F1
#
_entry.id   AF-A0A354FE70-F1
#
_cell.length_a   1.000
_cell.length_b   1.000
_cell.length_c   1.000
_cell.angle_alpha   90.00
_cell.angle_beta   90.00
_cell.angle_gamma   90.00
#
_symmetry.space_group_name_H-M   'P 1'
#
loop_
_entity.id
_entity.type
_entity.pdbx_description
1 polymer ?
#
loop_
_entity_poly.entity_id
_entity_poly.type
_entity_poly.pdbx_seq_one_letter_code
_entity_poly.pdbx_strand_id
1 'polypeptide(L)'
;ERTQEVIDFIEDLRNMVSSRVKDISDDEKPVVMVCGSGGVYTAATADMFQHQMVETAGGINAGANLNGKWANVSAEDIILWDPDYIVLGSSFGVDDVESVLTDPALQTVTAIKNKDVYIFPSTLGWWDFPLPQSVLGIIWTAKTIHPDQFTDINMLEMADSVYEFIYGYTYSELGGVL
;
A
#
# COMPACT_ATOMS: atom_id res chain seq x y z
N GLU A 1 -17.38 24.59 -3.39
CA GLU A 1 -17.58 23.89 -4.67
C GLU A 1 -16.39 22.99 -4.94
N ARG A 2 -15.21 23.53 -5.27
CA ARG A 2 -13.99 22.73 -5.55
C ARG A 2 -13.61 21.69 -4.48
N THR A 3 -13.71 22.02 -3.20
CA THR A 3 -13.41 21.05 -2.13
C THR A 3 -14.33 19.82 -2.18
N GLN A 4 -15.61 20.01 -2.48
CA GLN A 4 -16.56 18.91 -2.55
C GLN A 4 -16.28 18.03 -3.77
N GLU A 5 -15.97 18.63 -4.92
CA GLU A 5 -15.58 17.89 -6.13
C GLU A 5 -14.36 16.98 -5.89
N VAL A 6 -13.37 17.46 -5.13
CA VAL A 6 -12.18 16.67 -4.77
C VAL A 6 -12.53 15.52 -3.84
N ILE A 7 -13.42 15.75 -2.88
CA ILE A 7 -13.90 14.69 -1.98
C ILE A 7 -14.64 13.62 -2.78
N ASP A 8 -15.62 14.03 -3.59
CA ASP A 8 -16.44 13.12 -4.40
C ASP A 8 -15.57 12.29 -5.36
N PHE A 9 -14.61 12.92 -6.03
CA PHE A 9 -13.67 12.24 -6.93
C PHE A 9 -12.84 11.16 -6.20
N ILE A 10 -12.33 11.47 -5.01
CA ILE A 10 -11.56 10.50 -4.21
C ILE A 10 -12.47 9.37 -3.71
N GLU A 11 -13.69 9.68 -3.29
CA GLU A 11 -14.68 8.69 -2.86
C GLU A 11 -15.07 7.75 -4.00
N ASP A 12 -15.27 8.27 -5.22
CA ASP A 12 -15.57 7.45 -6.40
C ASP A 12 -14.44 6.47 -6.72
N LEU A 13 -13.19 6.90 -6.64
CA LEU A 13 -12.02 6.03 -6.82
C LEU A 13 -11.92 4.97 -5.72
N ARG A 14 -12.18 5.33 -4.46
CA ARG A 14 -12.24 4.35 -3.35
C ARG A 14 -13.37 3.35 -3.55
N ASN A 15 -14.55 3.81 -3.97
CA ASN A 15 -15.70 2.97 -4.24
C ASN A 15 -15.46 2.02 -5.43
N MET A 16 -14.72 2.47 -6.45
CA MET A 16 -14.28 1.64 -7.56
C MET A 16 -13.42 0.47 -7.07
N VAL A 17 -12.43 0.74 -6.20
CA VAL A 17 -11.59 -0.31 -5.60
C VAL A 17 -12.44 -1.27 -4.76
N SER A 18 -13.19 -0.75 -3.78
CA SER A 18 -14.03 -1.55 -2.89
C SER A 18 -15.02 -2.43 -3.66
N SER A 19 -15.59 -1.93 -4.76
CA SER A 19 -16.55 -2.68 -5.57
C SER A 19 -15.92 -3.86 -6.32
N ARG A 20 -14.64 -3.77 -6.68
CA ARG A 20 -13.90 -4.84 -7.38
C ARG A 20 -13.46 -5.96 -6.43
N VAL A 21 -13.22 -5.63 -5.16
CA VAL A 21 -12.74 -6.59 -4.15
C VAL A 21 -13.83 -7.07 -3.19
N LYS A 22 -15.08 -6.59 -3.33
CA LYS A 22 -16.19 -6.88 -2.41
C LYS A 22 -16.55 -8.38 -2.31
N ASP A 23 -16.30 -9.14 -3.37
CA ASP A 23 -16.71 -10.55 -3.48
C ASP A 23 -15.57 -11.50 -3.04
N ILE A 24 -14.42 -10.97 -2.62
CA ILE A 24 -13.29 -11.72 -2.07
C ILE A 24 -13.64 -12.13 -0.64
N SER A 25 -13.65 -13.42 -0.36
CA SER A 25 -13.96 -13.92 0.98
C SER A 25 -12.80 -13.67 1.95
N ASP A 26 -13.08 -13.63 3.25
CA ASP A 26 -12.07 -13.31 4.26
C ASP A 26 -10.90 -14.30 4.28
N ASP A 27 -11.11 -15.55 3.86
CA ASP A 27 -10.07 -16.58 3.73
C ASP A 27 -9.21 -16.45 2.47
N GLU A 28 -9.67 -15.69 1.48
CA GLU A 28 -8.92 -15.39 0.25
C GLU A 28 -8.16 -14.06 0.31
N LYS A 29 -8.37 -13.25 1.37
CA LYS A 29 -7.70 -11.96 1.51
C LYS A 29 -6.22 -12.15 1.85
N PRO A 30 -5.31 -11.59 1.05
CA PRO A 30 -3.88 -11.64 1.34
C PRO A 30 -3.54 -10.88 2.62
N VAL A 31 -2.60 -11.41 3.39
CA VAL A 31 -2.01 -10.72 4.53
C VAL A 31 -0.93 -9.76 4.02
N VAL A 32 -1.09 -8.48 4.31
CA VAL A 32 -0.19 -7.41 3.86
C VAL A 32 0.44 -6.74 5.07
N MET A 33 1.77 -6.64 5.08
CA MET A 33 2.52 -5.90 6.08
C MET A 33 3.02 -4.60 5.48
N VAL A 34 2.53 -3.46 5.99
CA VAL A 34 3.02 -2.13 5.59
C VAL A 34 4.06 -1.64 6.60
N CYS A 35 5.25 -1.31 6.11
CA CYS A 35 6.41 -0.97 6.92
C CYS A 35 6.67 0.54 6.98
N GLY A 36 7.04 1.02 8.17
CA GLY A 36 7.42 2.42 8.40
C GLY A 36 8.87 2.71 8.05
N SER A 37 9.30 3.95 8.28
CA SER A 37 10.68 4.40 7.98
C SER A 37 11.77 3.68 8.78
N GLY A 38 11.40 2.97 9.85
CA GLY A 38 12.31 2.13 10.64
C GLY A 38 12.64 0.77 10.00
N GLY A 39 12.13 0.50 8.79
CA GLY A 39 12.41 -0.73 8.04
C GLY A 39 11.38 -1.82 8.27
N VAL A 40 11.72 -3.05 7.86
CA VAL A 40 10.82 -4.21 7.91
C VAL A 40 10.32 -4.53 9.31
N TYR A 41 11.10 -4.21 10.35
CA TYR A 41 10.74 -4.39 11.76
C TYR A 41 9.86 -3.28 12.35
N THR A 42 9.26 -2.43 11.50
CA THR A 42 8.34 -1.36 11.91
C THR A 42 7.00 -1.53 11.20
N ALA A 43 5.97 -2.01 11.87
CA ALA A 43 4.67 -2.32 11.27
C ALA A 43 3.63 -1.21 11.48
N ALA A 44 2.75 -1.01 10.48
CA ALA A 44 1.54 -0.22 10.64
C ALA A 44 0.49 -0.94 11.51
N THR A 45 -0.05 -0.23 12.49
CA THR A 45 -1.05 -0.73 13.45
C THR A 45 -2.48 -0.47 12.96
N ALA A 46 -3.50 -0.92 13.71
CA ALA A 46 -4.91 -0.69 13.38
C ALA A 46 -5.33 0.79 13.37
N ASP A 47 -4.67 1.65 14.16
CA ASP A 47 -5.02 3.09 14.24
C ASP A 47 -4.45 3.92 13.07
N MET A 48 -3.74 3.28 12.12
CA MET A 48 -3.02 3.96 11.05
C MET A 48 -3.78 4.01 9.73
N PHE A 49 -3.52 5.04 8.93
CA PHE A 49 -4.07 5.18 7.58
C PHE A 49 -3.76 3.97 6.69
N GLN A 50 -2.57 3.40 6.84
CA GLN A 50 -2.10 2.23 6.10
C GLN A 50 -2.95 0.98 6.39
N HIS A 51 -3.52 0.86 7.59
CA HIS A 51 -4.48 -0.20 7.88
C HIS A 51 -5.75 -0.04 7.03
N GLN A 52 -6.34 1.17 7.00
CA GLN A 52 -7.50 1.45 6.17
C GLN A 52 -7.21 1.27 4.67
N MET A 53 -5.99 1.61 4.24
CA MET A 53 -5.54 1.38 2.86
C MET A 53 -5.58 -0.11 2.49
N VAL A 54 -4.98 -0.96 3.33
CA VAL A 54 -4.96 -2.42 3.12
C VAL A 54 -6.38 -2.99 3.14
N GLU A 55 -7.22 -2.60 4.10
CA GLU A 55 -8.59 -3.10 4.18
C GLU A 55 -9.44 -2.66 2.98
N THR A 56 -9.32 -1.41 2.55
CA THR A 56 -10.01 -0.89 1.36
C THR A 56 -9.55 -1.62 0.09
N ALA A 57 -8.26 -2.01 0.03
CA ALA A 57 -7.69 -2.78 -1.06
C ALA A 57 -8.07 -4.26 -1.03
N GLY A 58 -8.84 -4.73 -0.05
CA GLY A 58 -9.25 -6.13 0.07
C GLY A 58 -8.17 -7.05 0.63
N GLY A 59 -7.26 -6.54 1.45
CA GLY A 59 -6.27 -7.32 2.20
C GLY A 59 -6.52 -7.30 3.70
N ILE A 60 -5.66 -8.01 4.45
CA ILE A 60 -5.62 -8.02 5.92
C ILE A 60 -4.30 -7.38 6.36
N ASN A 61 -4.35 -6.35 7.20
CA ASN A 61 -3.10 -5.78 7.75
C ASN A 61 -2.48 -6.74 8.78
N ALA A 62 -1.24 -7.16 8.57
CA ALA A 62 -0.51 -8.03 9.50
C ALA A 62 -0.44 -7.45 10.93
N GLY A 63 -0.31 -6.12 11.06
CA GLY A 63 -0.27 -5.41 12.33
C GLY A 63 -1.63 -5.02 12.92
N ALA A 64 -2.75 -5.58 12.43
CA ALA A 64 -4.11 -5.20 12.84
C ALA A 64 -4.43 -5.48 14.33
N ASN A 65 -3.65 -6.31 15.01
CA ASN A 65 -3.81 -6.57 16.46
C ASN A 65 -3.04 -5.57 17.34
N LEU A 66 -2.22 -4.71 16.74
CA LEU A 66 -1.44 -3.69 17.42
C LEU A 66 -2.18 -2.35 17.44
N ASN A 67 -1.85 -1.52 18.43
CA ASN A 67 -2.45 -0.19 18.61
C ASN A 67 -1.35 0.89 18.62
N GLY A 68 -1.75 2.15 18.43
CA GLY A 68 -0.84 3.29 18.38
C GLY A 68 -0.41 3.62 16.96
N LYS A 69 0.80 4.15 16.76
CA LYS A 69 1.36 4.43 15.43
C LYS A 69 2.28 3.27 15.03
N TRP A 70 3.24 3.53 14.15
CA TRP A 70 4.34 2.61 13.82
C TRP A 70 4.87 1.85 15.05
N ALA A 71 4.71 0.54 15.04
CA ALA A 71 5.11 -0.34 16.13
C ALA A 71 6.38 -1.12 15.75
N ASN A 72 7.34 -1.17 16.66
CA ASN A 72 8.49 -2.04 16.51
C ASN A 72 8.06 -3.49 16.75
N VAL A 73 8.43 -4.39 15.86
CA VAL A 73 8.06 -5.82 15.90
C VAL A 73 9.32 -6.69 15.84
N SER A 74 9.22 -7.91 16.34
CA SER A 74 10.30 -8.90 16.27
C SER A 74 10.24 -9.70 14.97
N ALA A 75 11.33 -10.42 14.64
CA ALA A 75 11.30 -11.37 13.53
C ALA A 75 10.29 -12.49 13.79
N GLU A 76 10.17 -12.93 15.05
CA GLU A 76 9.21 -13.93 15.49
C GLU A 76 7.76 -13.50 15.24
N ASP A 77 7.44 -12.22 15.48
CA ASP A 77 6.11 -11.67 15.17
C ASP A 77 5.82 -11.73 13.67
N ILE A 78 6.79 -11.32 12.83
CA ILE A 78 6.64 -11.32 11.37
C ILE A 78 6.49 -12.76 10.84
N ILE A 79 7.28 -13.71 11.36
CA ILE A 79 7.18 -15.12 10.99
C ILE A 79 5.83 -15.71 11.41
N LEU A 80 5.29 -15.29 12.56
CA LEU A 80 3.99 -15.76 13.05
C LEU A 80 2.84 -15.20 12.21
N TRP A 81 2.94 -13.95 11.77
CA TRP A 81 1.95 -13.33 10.89
C TRP A 81 2.00 -13.88 9.45
N ASP A 82 3.18 -14.32 9.03
CA ASP A 82 3.48 -14.89 7.69
C ASP A 82 2.82 -14.09 6.54
N PRO A 83 3.16 -12.80 6.37
CA PRO A 83 2.53 -11.99 5.34
C PRO A 83 2.78 -12.54 3.94
N ASP A 84 1.76 -12.46 3.08
CA ASP A 84 1.85 -12.74 1.66
C ASP A 84 2.59 -11.62 0.93
N TYR A 85 2.41 -10.37 1.38
CA TYR A 85 3.02 -9.17 0.80
C TYR A 85 3.67 -8.30 1.88
N ILE A 86 4.87 -7.78 1.60
CA ILE A 86 5.52 -6.74 2.41
C ILE A 86 5.64 -5.48 1.57
N VAL A 87 5.16 -4.35 2.10
CA VAL A 87 5.21 -3.05 1.42
C VAL A 87 5.98 -2.06 2.29
N LEU A 88 7.14 -1.64 1.81
CA LEU A 88 7.97 -0.62 2.41
C LEU A 88 7.40 0.77 2.08
N GLY A 89 7.31 1.64 3.09
CA GLY A 89 6.79 3.01 2.94
C GLY A 89 7.59 3.86 1.94
N SER A 90 6.97 4.91 1.40
CA SER A 90 7.54 5.77 0.32
C SER A 90 8.73 6.64 0.76
N SER A 91 9.21 6.48 1.99
CA SER A 91 10.34 7.25 2.52
C SER A 91 11.63 6.45 2.38
N PHE A 92 12.79 7.13 2.38
CA PHE A 92 14.12 6.53 2.48
C PHE A 92 14.24 5.75 3.80
N GLY A 93 13.59 4.58 3.84
CA GLY A 93 13.72 3.63 4.92
C GLY A 93 15.17 3.19 5.02
N VAL A 94 15.51 2.63 6.18
CA VAL A 94 16.81 1.97 6.36
C VAL A 94 16.99 0.76 5.44
N ASP A 95 15.87 0.23 4.93
CA ASP A 95 15.80 -0.96 4.09
C ASP A 95 15.43 -0.63 2.65
N ASP A 96 15.98 -1.41 1.72
CA ASP A 96 15.49 -1.55 0.37
C ASP A 96 14.91 -2.96 0.16
N VAL A 97 14.34 -3.23 -1.02
CA VAL A 97 13.75 -4.54 -1.31
C VAL A 97 14.78 -5.67 -1.17
N GLU A 98 16.03 -5.44 -1.57
CA GLU A 98 17.08 -6.46 -1.53
C GLU A 98 17.50 -6.78 -0.09
N SER A 99 17.62 -5.78 0.78
CA SER A 99 17.97 -5.98 2.18
C SER A 99 16.91 -6.80 2.91
N VAL A 100 15.62 -6.58 2.63
CA VAL A 100 14.52 -7.35 3.22
C VAL A 100 14.47 -8.77 2.66
N LEU A 101 14.61 -8.93 1.34
CA LEU A 101 14.63 -10.26 0.70
C LEU A 101 15.78 -11.14 1.17
N THR A 102 16.90 -10.53 1.56
CA THR A 102 18.10 -11.23 2.02
C THR A 102 18.22 -11.31 3.55
N ASP A 103 17.25 -10.79 4.30
CA ASP A 103 17.26 -10.87 5.76
C ASP A 103 17.23 -12.35 6.21
N PRO A 104 18.29 -12.85 6.87
CA PRO A 104 18.38 -14.26 7.25
C PRO A 104 17.30 -14.68 8.26
N ALA A 105 16.74 -13.75 9.03
CA ALA A 105 15.71 -14.04 10.01
C ALA A 105 14.34 -14.27 9.36
N LEU A 106 14.09 -13.72 8.16
CA LEU A 106 12.78 -13.73 7.51
C LEU A 106 12.66 -14.74 6.36
N GLN A 107 13.67 -15.57 6.11
CA GLN A 107 13.70 -16.49 4.95
C GLN A 107 12.56 -17.51 4.91
N THR A 108 11.85 -17.73 6.02
CA THR A 108 10.68 -18.61 6.07
C THR A 108 9.36 -17.92 5.72
N VAL A 109 9.33 -16.59 5.67
CA VAL A 109 8.12 -15.80 5.40
C VAL A 109 7.70 -15.93 3.94
N THR A 110 6.40 -16.05 3.70
CA THR A 110 5.80 -16.24 2.38
C THR A 110 6.15 -15.11 1.40
N ALA A 111 5.99 -13.84 1.80
CA ALA A 111 6.40 -12.69 0.98
C ALA A 111 7.87 -12.75 0.52
N ILE A 112 8.78 -13.22 1.38
CA ILE A 112 10.22 -13.34 1.05
C ILE A 112 10.45 -14.45 0.04
N LYS A 113 9.84 -15.61 0.24
CA LYS A 113 9.95 -16.77 -0.66
C LYS A 113 9.43 -16.46 -2.06
N ASN A 114 8.30 -15.77 -2.13
CA ASN A 114 7.66 -15.41 -3.40
C ASN A 114 8.25 -14.16 -4.03
N LYS A 115 9.07 -13.41 -3.27
CA LYS A 115 9.63 -12.10 -3.64
C LYS A 115 8.56 -11.01 -3.79
N ASP A 116 7.49 -11.13 -3.03
CA ASP A 116 6.40 -10.16 -2.93
C ASP A 116 6.73 -9.06 -1.91
N VAL A 117 7.90 -8.45 -2.10
CA VAL A 117 8.40 -7.32 -1.31
C VAL A 117 8.48 -6.11 -2.23
N TYR A 118 7.75 -5.05 -1.88
CA TYR A 118 7.57 -3.87 -2.71
C TYR A 118 7.91 -2.59 -1.95
N ILE A 119 8.26 -1.55 -2.68
CA ILE A 119 8.23 -0.16 -2.19
C ILE A 119 7.07 0.51 -2.90
N PHE A 120 6.35 1.43 -2.23
CA PHE A 120 5.37 2.26 -2.93
C PHE A 120 6.03 2.95 -4.13
N PRO A 121 5.45 2.85 -5.34
CA PRO A 121 6.17 3.10 -6.58
C PRO A 121 6.45 4.58 -6.85
N SER A 122 5.71 5.48 -6.18
CA SER A 122 5.77 6.90 -6.50
C SER A 122 7.09 7.53 -6.10
N THR A 123 7.80 8.09 -7.08
CA THR A 123 8.96 8.96 -6.84
C THR A 123 8.57 10.41 -6.50
N LEU A 124 7.32 10.79 -6.73
CA LEU A 124 6.79 12.13 -6.49
C LEU A 124 5.60 12.11 -5.54
N GLY A 125 5.83 12.49 -4.28
CA GLY A 125 4.79 12.53 -3.25
C GLY A 125 4.45 11.13 -2.71
N TRP A 126 4.21 11.07 -1.41
CA TRP A 126 3.99 9.83 -0.70
C TRP A 126 2.54 9.37 -0.82
N TRP A 127 2.34 8.21 -1.45
CA TRP A 127 1.01 7.62 -1.62
C TRP A 127 0.52 6.88 -0.37
N ASP A 128 1.42 6.59 0.56
CA ASP A 128 1.18 5.98 1.87
C ASP A 128 0.98 7.01 3.00
N PHE A 129 0.95 8.30 2.69
CA PHE A 129 0.70 9.37 3.65
C PHE A 129 -0.70 9.98 3.43
N PRO A 130 -1.45 10.40 4.47
CA PRO A 130 -2.85 10.83 4.35
C PRO A 130 -2.97 12.21 3.67
N LEU A 131 -2.75 12.25 2.36
CA LEU A 131 -2.91 13.38 1.46
C LEU A 131 -3.92 13.03 0.36
N PRO A 132 -4.49 14.00 -0.37
CA PRO A 132 -5.48 13.74 -1.41
C PRO A 132 -5.07 12.67 -2.45
N GLN A 133 -3.79 12.63 -2.83
CA GLN A 133 -3.26 11.65 -3.78
C GLN A 133 -3.09 10.23 -3.21
N SER A 134 -3.31 10.01 -1.91
CA SER A 134 -3.14 8.70 -1.26
C SER A 134 -4.10 7.63 -1.75
N VAL A 135 -5.18 8.05 -2.44
CA VAL A 135 -6.07 7.14 -3.18
C VAL A 135 -5.30 6.30 -4.21
N LEU A 136 -4.21 6.83 -4.77
CA LEU A 136 -3.31 6.07 -5.65
C LEU A 136 -2.59 4.95 -4.90
N GLY A 137 -2.27 5.13 -3.62
CA GLY A 137 -1.73 4.08 -2.75
C GLY A 137 -2.73 2.96 -2.52
N ILE A 138 -4.01 3.29 -2.38
CA ILE A 138 -5.10 2.30 -2.26
C ILE A 138 -5.25 1.50 -3.57
N ILE A 139 -5.33 2.19 -4.72
CA ILE A 139 -5.48 1.56 -6.03
C ILE A 139 -4.26 0.67 -6.34
N TRP A 140 -3.05 1.18 -6.09
CA TRP A 140 -1.82 0.41 -6.28
C TRP A 140 -1.79 -0.82 -5.39
N THR A 141 -2.11 -0.69 -4.10
CA THR A 141 -2.13 -1.83 -3.17
C THR A 141 -3.12 -2.89 -3.65
N ALA A 142 -4.34 -2.49 -4.04
CA ALA A 142 -5.36 -3.40 -4.55
C ALA A 142 -4.92 -4.11 -5.83
N LYS A 143 -4.31 -3.38 -6.77
CA LYS A 143 -3.75 -3.95 -8.01
C LYS A 143 -2.60 -4.92 -7.73
N THR A 144 -1.74 -4.62 -6.75
CA THR A 144 -0.61 -5.47 -6.38
C THR A 144 -1.07 -6.80 -5.80
N ILE A 145 -2.04 -6.77 -4.87
CA ILE A 145 -2.47 -7.97 -4.16
C ILE A 145 -3.60 -8.74 -4.87
N HIS A 146 -4.32 -8.08 -5.80
CA HIS A 146 -5.41 -8.65 -6.61
C HIS A 146 -5.27 -8.31 -8.11
N PRO A 147 -4.17 -8.68 -8.79
CA PRO A 147 -3.86 -8.20 -10.15
C PRO A 147 -4.95 -8.50 -11.18
N ASP A 148 -5.63 -9.64 -11.06
CA ASP A 148 -6.69 -10.07 -11.99
C ASP A 148 -7.92 -9.14 -11.97
N GLN A 149 -8.21 -8.48 -10.83
CA GLN A 149 -9.33 -7.56 -10.68
C GLN A 149 -9.04 -6.15 -11.24
N PHE A 150 -7.78 -5.86 -11.55
CA PHE A 150 -7.30 -4.53 -11.96
C PHE A 150 -6.45 -4.59 -13.24
N THR A 151 -6.72 -5.53 -14.14
CA THR A 151 -5.98 -5.72 -15.40
C THR A 151 -6.12 -4.54 -16.36
N ASP A 152 -7.22 -3.79 -16.28
CA ASP A 152 -7.51 -2.59 -17.06
C ASP A 152 -6.87 -1.31 -16.51
N ILE A 153 -6.34 -1.34 -15.28
CA ILE A 153 -5.74 -0.16 -14.66
C ILE A 153 -4.25 -0.04 -15.01
N ASN A 154 -3.90 1.01 -15.75
CA ASN A 154 -2.53 1.52 -15.88
C ASN A 154 -2.25 2.55 -14.76
N MET A 155 -1.29 2.26 -13.89
CA MET A 155 -1.01 3.12 -12.74
C MET A 155 -0.45 4.50 -13.12
N LEU A 156 0.30 4.63 -14.22
CA LEU A 156 0.83 5.92 -14.64
C LEU A 156 -0.28 6.82 -15.19
N GLU A 157 -1.16 6.28 -16.02
CA GLU A 157 -2.34 7.01 -16.53
C GLU A 157 -3.31 7.39 -15.41
N MET A 158 -3.48 6.51 -14.43
CA MET A 158 -4.26 6.78 -13.22
C MET A 158 -3.62 7.91 -12.40
N ALA A 159 -2.30 7.86 -12.19
CA ALA A 159 -1.57 8.91 -11.49
C ALA A 159 -1.68 10.26 -12.23
N ASP A 160 -1.52 10.27 -13.55
CA ASP A 160 -1.69 11.48 -14.37
C ASP A 160 -3.08 12.09 -14.20
N SER A 161 -4.13 11.25 -14.27
CA SER A 161 -5.52 11.69 -14.11
C SER A 161 -5.79 12.26 -12.72
N VAL A 162 -5.30 11.61 -11.67
CA VAL A 162 -5.48 12.05 -10.28
C VAL A 162 -4.73 13.36 -10.01
N TYR A 163 -3.47 13.47 -10.46
CA TYR A 163 -2.68 14.68 -10.26
C TYR A 163 -3.22 15.86 -11.09
N GLU A 164 -3.64 15.62 -12.33
CA GLU A 164 -4.26 16.65 -13.15
C GLU A 164 -5.55 17.15 -12.49
N PHE A 165 -6.39 16.23 -12.01
CA PHE A 165 -7.61 16.61 -11.31
C PHE A 165 -7.32 17.37 -10.02
N ILE A 166 -6.35 16.98 -9.19
CA ILE A 166 -6.14 17.64 -7.88
C ILE A 166 -5.32 18.93 -8.01
N TYR A 167 -4.26 18.92 -8.83
CA TYR A 167 -3.23 19.96 -8.89
C TYR A 167 -3.20 20.75 -10.19
N GLY A 168 -3.92 20.31 -11.23
CA GLY A 168 -3.94 20.96 -12.55
C GLY A 168 -2.73 20.63 -13.44
N TYR A 169 -1.91 19.66 -13.05
CA TYR A 169 -0.78 19.14 -13.83
C TYR A 169 -0.73 17.62 -13.67
N THR A 170 -0.39 16.91 -14.73
CA THR A 170 -0.23 15.46 -14.67
C THR A 170 0.98 15.06 -13.80
N TYR A 171 0.97 13.83 -13.30
CA TYR A 171 2.06 13.27 -12.50
C TYR A 171 3.38 13.28 -13.27
N SER A 172 3.32 12.88 -14.54
CA SER A 172 4.43 12.84 -15.49
C SER A 172 4.99 14.24 -15.79
N GLU A 173 4.15 15.25 -15.98
CA GLU A 173 4.60 16.65 -16.19
C GLU A 173 5.36 17.20 -14.99
N LEU A 174 5.00 16.77 -13.79
CA LEU A 174 5.69 17.14 -12.56
C LEU A 174 6.97 16.31 -12.33
N GLY A 175 7.34 15.43 -13.27
CA GLY A 175 8.52 14.58 -13.22
C GLY A 175 8.36 13.31 -12.39
N GLY A 176 7.12 12.92 -12.06
CA GLY A 176 6.83 11.67 -11.40
C GLY A 176 7.11 10.45 -12.28
N VAL A 177 7.62 9.40 -11.65
CA VAL A 177 7.93 8.09 -12.24
C VAL A 177 7.51 6.99 -11.25
N LEU A 178 7.02 5.87 -11.78
CA LEU A 178 6.63 4.66 -11.04
C LEU A 178 7.65 3.52 -11.18
#